data_AF-A0A7L8YRE9-F1
#
_entry.id   AF-A0A7L8YRE9-F1
#
_cell.length_a   1.000
_cell.length_b   1.000
_cell.length_c   1.000
_cell.angle_alpha   90.00
_cell.angle_beta   90.00
_cell.angle_gamma   90.00
#
_symmetry.space_group_name_H-M   'P 1'
#
loop_
_entity.id
_entity.type
_entity.pdbx_description
1 polymer ?
#
loop_
_entity_poly.entity_id
_entity_poly.type
_entity_poly.pdbx_seq_one_letter_code
_entity_poly.pdbx_strand_id
1 'polypeptide(L)'
;MQKENLLNTTKGKVIVGIGSTVALVLVYTLIAYFFSIWPFTGYTKAEVEKLSDFELTVATNADLDAKDKANKKYNELQGRYDKIEKAAKSTKASEKDDTKNALEALKNKLTEFKAKINQDTYSAGEVVTACNAITKNLFTTATNAIIKDADLK
;
A
#
# COMPACT_ATOMS: atom_id res chain seq x y z
N MET A 1 68.06 -8.45 -4.68
CA MET A 1 68.25 -9.91 -4.85
C MET A 1 67.60 -10.62 -3.67
N GLN A 2 66.87 -11.70 -3.96
CA GLN A 2 66.61 -12.94 -3.17
C GLN A 2 66.33 -12.79 -1.65
N LYS A 3 65.12 -13.12 -1.16
CA LYS A 3 64.62 -14.48 -0.80
C LYS A 3 65.40 -15.14 0.35
N GLU A 4 64.75 -15.20 1.51
CA GLU A 4 64.55 -16.36 2.42
C GLU A 4 63.27 -15.98 3.19
N ASN A 5 62.05 -16.50 3.00
CA ASN A 5 61.45 -17.82 2.92
C ASN A 5 61.72 -18.76 4.10
N LEU A 6 60.60 -19.19 4.71
CA LEU A 6 60.38 -20.45 5.41
C LEU A 6 60.89 -20.59 6.85
N LEU A 7 60.05 -20.14 7.79
CA LEU A 7 59.54 -21.09 8.79
C LEU A 7 58.03 -21.25 8.59
N ASN A 8 57.75 -22.29 7.84
CA ASN A 8 56.48 -22.97 7.72
C ASN A 8 55.99 -23.44 9.09
N THR A 9 54.69 -23.76 9.19
CA THR A 9 54.07 -24.66 10.20
C THR A 9 53.25 -23.98 11.31
N THR A 10 51.95 -23.89 11.00
CA THR A 10 50.83 -24.37 11.84
C THR A 10 50.13 -23.36 12.75
N LYS A 11 48.87 -23.14 12.36
CA LYS A 11 47.74 -22.56 13.12
C LYS A 11 47.72 -21.03 13.21
N GLY A 12 47.29 -20.48 12.07
CA GLY A 12 46.44 -19.30 11.91
C GLY A 12 46.08 -18.53 13.18
N LYS A 13 46.92 -17.56 13.53
CA LYS A 13 46.47 -16.40 14.30
C LYS A 13 45.69 -15.51 13.34
N VAL A 14 44.38 -15.52 13.49
CA VAL A 14 43.47 -14.56 12.86
C VAL A 14 43.91 -13.17 13.31
N ILE A 15 44.40 -12.37 12.36
CA ILE A 15 44.56 -10.93 12.54
C ILE A 15 43.15 -10.38 12.71
N VAL A 16 42.77 -10.04 13.95
CA VAL A 16 41.54 -9.32 14.28
C VAL A 16 41.74 -7.88 13.82
N GLY A 17 41.48 -7.62 12.53
CA GLY A 17 41.62 -6.32 11.92
C GLY A 17 40.34 -5.90 11.21
N ILE A 18 39.48 -5.15 11.92
CA ILE A 18 38.49 -4.15 11.45
C ILE A 18 37.39 -4.63 10.44
N GLY A 19 37.53 -5.79 9.81
CA GLY A 19 36.62 -6.27 8.76
C GLY A 19 35.34 -6.96 9.26
N SER A 20 35.30 -7.37 10.54
CA SER A 20 34.16 -8.11 11.10
C SER A 20 32.90 -7.24 11.28
N THR A 21 33.07 -5.96 11.62
CA THR A 21 31.93 -5.05 11.82
C THR A 21 31.24 -4.72 10.50
N VAL A 22 32.01 -4.49 9.43
CA VAL A 22 31.47 -4.21 8.08
C VAL A 22 30.76 -5.45 7.51
N ALA A 23 31.33 -6.64 7.71
CA ALA A 23 30.71 -7.89 7.30
C ALA A 23 29.38 -8.15 8.05
N LEU A 24 29.31 -7.86 9.35
CA LEU A 24 28.07 -7.97 10.12
C LEU A 24 27.00 -6.99 9.65
N VAL A 25 27.36 -5.74 9.33
CA VAL A 25 26.41 -4.77 8.76
C VAL A 25 25.90 -5.23 7.40
N LEU A 26 26.78 -5.73 6.52
CA LEU A 26 26.42 -6.23 5.19
C LEU A 26 25.49 -7.46 5.26
N VAL A 27 25.79 -8.40 6.15
CA VAL A 27 24.93 -9.57 6.38
C VAL A 27 23.61 -9.16 7.01
N TYR A 28 23.59 -8.18 7.93
CA TYR A 28 22.36 -7.65 8.50
C TYR A 28 21.50 -6.91 7.46
N THR A 29 22.08 -6.10 6.57
CA THR A 29 21.39 -5.52 5.41
C THR A 29 20.82 -6.59 4.48
N LEU A 30 21.57 -7.66 4.21
CA LEU A 30 21.15 -8.73 3.30
C LEU A 30 20.05 -9.59 3.89
N ILE A 31 20.16 -9.95 5.18
CA ILE A 31 19.12 -10.66 5.93
C ILE A 31 17.87 -9.79 6.02
N ALA A 32 18.01 -8.50 6.29
CA ALA A 32 16.86 -7.61 6.35
C ALA A 32 16.24 -7.31 4.99
N TYR A 33 17.00 -7.40 3.89
CA TYR A 33 16.50 -7.39 2.53
C TYR A 33 15.75 -8.69 2.19
N PHE A 34 16.30 -9.86 2.55
CA PHE A 34 15.68 -11.17 2.31
C PHE A 34 14.46 -11.46 3.20
N PHE A 35 14.47 -11.00 4.45
CA PHE A 35 13.37 -11.17 5.41
C PHE A 35 12.43 -9.97 5.48
N SER A 36 12.61 -8.93 4.65
CA SER A 36 11.84 -7.67 4.72
C SER A 36 11.86 -7.00 6.11
N ILE A 37 12.93 -7.19 6.90
CA ILE A 37 13.15 -6.63 8.25
C ILE A 37 13.83 -5.25 8.18
N TRP A 38 14.11 -4.71 6.98
CA TRP A 38 14.72 -3.38 6.81
C TRP A 38 13.64 -2.27 6.92
N PRO A 39 13.90 -1.12 7.58
CA PRO A 39 12.86 -0.15 7.95
C PRO A 39 12.25 0.66 6.77
N PHE A 40 12.57 0.28 5.53
CA PHE A 40 12.18 0.99 4.30
C PHE A 40 11.27 0.17 3.37
N THR A 41 10.66 -0.92 3.87
CA THR A 41 9.65 -1.70 3.11
C THR A 41 8.23 -1.13 3.22
N GLY A 42 8.07 0.07 3.79
CA GLY A 42 6.82 0.83 3.77
C GLY A 42 6.63 1.52 2.42
N TYR A 43 5.37 1.72 2.01
CA TYR A 43 5.05 2.56 0.85
C TYR A 43 5.74 3.93 0.99
N THR A 44 6.37 4.41 -0.08
CA THR A 44 6.85 5.80 -0.17
C THR A 44 5.68 6.75 -0.40
N LYS A 45 5.87 8.05 -0.13
CA LYS A 45 4.84 9.07 -0.38
C LYS A 45 4.32 9.00 -1.82
N ALA A 46 5.22 8.95 -2.80
CA ALA A 46 4.88 8.88 -4.21
C ALA A 46 4.09 7.60 -4.57
N GLU A 47 4.35 6.48 -3.92
CA GLU A 47 3.59 5.25 -4.14
C GLU A 47 2.17 5.34 -3.55
N VAL A 48 2.01 5.97 -2.38
CA VAL A 48 0.69 6.21 -1.78
C VAL A 48 -0.14 7.21 -2.59
N GLU A 49 0.46 8.30 -3.07
CA GLU A 49 -0.21 9.28 -3.93
C GLU A 49 -0.73 8.64 -5.22
N LYS A 50 0.05 7.73 -5.82
CA LYS A 50 -0.37 6.99 -7.03
C LYS A 50 -1.60 6.11 -6.83
N LEU A 51 -1.96 5.74 -5.59
CA LEU A 51 -3.14 4.91 -5.33
C LEU A 51 -4.45 5.68 -5.57
N SER A 52 -4.45 6.99 -5.40
CA SER A 52 -5.57 7.88 -5.72
C SER A 52 -5.44 8.54 -7.09
N ASP A 53 -4.33 8.32 -7.80
CA ASP A 53 -4.12 8.83 -9.15
C ASP A 53 -4.83 7.98 -10.21
N PHE A 54 -6.11 8.26 -10.38
CA PHE A 54 -6.90 7.71 -11.47
C PHE A 54 -7.97 8.68 -11.92
N GLU A 55 -8.48 8.43 -13.12
CA GLU A 55 -9.69 9.09 -13.60
C GLU A 55 -10.90 8.35 -13.08
N LEU A 56 -11.75 9.09 -12.36
CA LEU A 56 -13.06 8.62 -11.96
C LEU A 56 -14.10 9.45 -12.71
N THR A 57 -14.65 8.85 -13.76
CA THR A 57 -15.73 9.47 -14.54
C THR A 57 -17.05 9.35 -13.79
N VAL A 58 -17.88 10.40 -13.92
CA VAL A 58 -19.27 10.40 -13.45
C VAL A 58 -20.02 9.31 -14.22
N ALA A 59 -20.58 8.35 -13.51
CA ALA A 59 -21.36 7.29 -14.12
C ALA A 59 -22.73 7.82 -14.57
N THR A 60 -23.21 7.32 -15.70
CA THR A 60 -24.57 7.55 -16.21
C THR A 60 -25.44 6.31 -16.00
N ASN A 61 -26.76 6.46 -16.22
CA ASN A 61 -27.68 5.32 -16.16
C ASN A 61 -27.35 4.23 -17.20
N ALA A 62 -26.75 4.58 -18.34
CA ALA A 62 -26.35 3.61 -19.36
C ALA A 62 -25.11 2.79 -18.95
N ASP A 63 -24.24 3.37 -18.12
CA ASP A 63 -23.04 2.69 -17.62
C ASP A 63 -23.38 1.61 -16.59
N LEU A 64 -24.48 1.80 -15.85
CA LEU A 64 -24.94 0.94 -14.74
C LEU A 64 -26.41 0.54 -14.93
N ASP A 65 -26.80 0.23 -16.17
CA ASP A 65 -28.16 -0.23 -16.52
C ASP A 65 -28.43 -1.68 -16.11
N ALA A 66 -27.37 -2.45 -15.83
CA ALA A 66 -27.42 -3.84 -15.45
C ALA A 66 -26.61 -4.12 -14.18
N LYS A 67 -27.11 -5.03 -13.34
CA LYS A 67 -26.43 -5.47 -12.10
C LYS A 67 -24.99 -5.88 -12.34
N ASP A 68 -24.70 -6.60 -13.42
CA ASP A 68 -23.33 -7.05 -13.73
C ASP A 68 -22.38 -5.89 -14.03
N LYS A 69 -22.82 -4.87 -14.78
CA LYS A 69 -22.01 -3.67 -15.04
C LYS A 69 -21.76 -2.91 -13.74
N ALA A 70 -22.79 -2.75 -12.91
CA ALA A 70 -22.66 -2.09 -11.61
C ALA A 70 -21.73 -2.87 -10.67
N ASN A 71 -21.81 -4.20 -10.63
CA ASN A 71 -20.91 -5.06 -9.88
C ASN A 71 -19.46 -4.96 -10.36
N LYS A 72 -19.24 -4.89 -11.68
CA LYS A 72 -17.88 -4.68 -12.23
C LYS A 72 -17.30 -3.35 -11.76
N LYS A 73 -18.09 -2.27 -11.83
CA LYS A 73 -17.66 -0.95 -11.34
C LYS A 73 -17.41 -0.94 -9.83
N TYR A 74 -18.27 -1.60 -9.06
CA TYR A 74 -18.08 -1.79 -7.62
C TYR A 74 -16.76 -2.52 -7.34
N ASN A 75 -16.47 -3.63 -8.02
CA ASN A 75 -15.23 -4.39 -7.83
C ASN A 75 -13.98 -3.59 -8.19
N GLU A 76 -14.03 -2.75 -9.23
CA GLU A 76 -12.93 -1.84 -9.57
C GLU A 76 -12.66 -0.83 -8.44
N LEU A 77 -13.71 -0.21 -7.89
CA LEU A 77 -13.59 0.76 -6.78
C LEU A 77 -13.18 0.08 -5.47
N GLN A 78 -13.74 -1.09 -5.17
CA GLN A 78 -13.37 -1.91 -4.02
C GLN A 78 -11.90 -2.33 -4.10
N GLY A 79 -11.41 -2.79 -5.26
CA GLY A 79 -10.01 -3.16 -5.43
C GLY A 79 -9.05 -1.98 -5.25
N ARG A 80 -9.48 -0.74 -5.52
CA ARG A 80 -8.71 0.46 -5.19
C ARG A 80 -8.70 0.74 -3.70
N TYR A 81 -9.87 0.67 -3.05
CA TYR A 81 -9.97 0.79 -1.60
C TYR A 81 -9.07 -0.24 -0.90
N ASP A 82 -9.08 -1.51 -1.34
CA ASP A 82 -8.28 -2.57 -0.74
C ASP A 82 -6.78 -2.28 -0.85
N LYS A 83 -6.32 -1.67 -1.95
CA LYS A 83 -4.93 -1.22 -2.10
C LYS A 83 -4.57 -0.11 -1.11
N ILE A 84 -5.45 0.87 -0.92
CA ILE A 84 -5.25 1.96 0.04
C ILE A 84 -5.28 1.42 1.47
N GLU A 85 -6.23 0.53 1.81
CA GLU A 85 -6.30 -0.10 3.12
C GLU A 85 -5.04 -0.94 3.39
N LYS A 86 -4.54 -1.68 2.38
CA LYS A 86 -3.27 -2.41 2.49
C LYS A 86 -2.10 -1.46 2.72
N ALA A 87 -2.04 -0.33 2.02
CA ALA A 87 -1.01 0.69 2.24
C ALA A 87 -1.08 1.26 3.67
N ALA A 88 -2.28 1.57 4.18
CA ALA A 88 -2.49 2.03 5.55
C ALA A 88 -2.00 0.99 6.59
N LYS A 89 -2.28 -0.29 6.37
CA LYS A 89 -1.80 -1.39 7.25
C LYS A 89 -0.29 -1.55 7.19
N SER A 90 0.29 -1.55 5.99
CA SER A 90 1.74 -1.69 5.81
C SER A 90 2.54 -0.53 6.39
N THR A 91 1.95 0.67 6.44
CA THR A 91 2.56 1.88 7.01
C THR A 91 2.19 2.12 8.47
N LYS A 92 1.38 1.25 9.08
CA LYS A 92 0.78 1.41 10.42
C LYS A 92 -0.08 2.66 10.59
N ALA A 93 -0.42 3.37 9.51
CA ALA A 93 -1.33 4.50 9.52
C ALA A 93 -2.78 4.07 9.85
N SER A 94 -3.15 2.81 9.59
CA SER A 94 -4.51 2.31 9.82
C SER A 94 -5.00 2.39 11.27
N GLU A 95 -4.10 2.54 12.24
CA GLU A 95 -4.42 2.68 13.66
C GLU A 95 -4.61 4.14 14.09
N LYS A 96 -4.30 5.10 13.21
CA LYS A 96 -4.44 6.54 13.49
C LYS A 96 -5.82 7.05 13.07
N ASP A 97 -6.36 7.97 13.87
CA ASP A 97 -7.74 8.43 13.73
C ASP A 97 -8.03 9.06 12.37
N ASP A 98 -7.11 9.88 11.82
CA ASP A 98 -7.29 10.55 10.54
C ASP A 98 -7.44 9.53 9.39
N THR A 99 -6.50 8.58 9.29
CA THR A 99 -6.55 7.50 8.30
C THR A 99 -7.75 6.58 8.51
N LYS A 100 -8.05 6.20 9.75
CA LYS A 100 -9.20 5.35 10.07
C LYS A 100 -10.52 6.00 9.65
N ASN A 101 -10.73 7.27 9.99
CA ASN A 101 -11.93 8.01 9.63
C ASN A 101 -12.06 8.15 8.10
N ALA A 102 -10.95 8.41 7.40
CA ALA A 102 -10.97 8.52 5.94
C ALA A 102 -11.29 7.18 5.25
N LEU A 103 -10.72 6.07 5.75
CA LEU A 103 -11.01 4.72 5.26
C LEU A 103 -12.46 4.30 5.56
N GLU A 104 -12.96 4.57 6.75
CA GLU A 104 -14.35 4.28 7.13
C GLU A 104 -15.35 5.06 6.27
N ALA A 105 -15.09 6.35 6.00
CA ALA A 105 -15.93 7.14 5.10
C ALA A 105 -16.02 6.53 3.69
N LEU A 106 -14.88 6.07 3.14
CA LEU A 106 -14.84 5.44 1.82
C LEU A 106 -15.53 4.08 1.81
N LYS A 107 -15.31 3.27 2.86
CA LYS A 107 -15.95 1.96 3.05
C LYS A 107 -17.47 2.09 3.20
N ASN A 108 -17.95 3.10 3.90
CA ASN A 108 -19.39 3.34 4.05
C ASN A 108 -20.04 3.64 2.70
N LYS A 109 -19.40 4.46 1.85
CA LYS A 109 -19.90 4.75 0.49
C LYS A 109 -19.86 3.53 -0.44
N LEU A 110 -18.81 2.70 -0.36
CA LEU A 110 -18.77 1.42 -1.07
C LEU A 110 -19.87 0.46 -0.60
N THR A 111 -20.15 0.45 0.70
CA THR A 111 -21.22 -0.39 1.29
C THR A 111 -22.59 0.08 0.84
N GLU A 112 -22.85 1.40 0.85
CA GLU A 112 -24.07 2.00 0.30
C GLU A 112 -24.25 1.64 -1.18
N PHE A 113 -23.18 1.74 -1.98
CA PHE A 113 -23.21 1.38 -3.40
C PHE A 113 -23.55 -0.09 -3.61
N LYS A 114 -22.88 -1.00 -2.89
CA LYS A 114 -23.15 -2.44 -2.96
C LYS A 114 -24.58 -2.79 -2.52
N ALA A 115 -25.07 -2.12 -1.48
CA ALA A 115 -26.44 -2.31 -1.00
C ALA A 115 -27.46 -1.95 -2.08
N LYS A 116 -27.26 -0.83 -2.79
CA LYS A 116 -28.12 -0.43 -3.92
C LYS A 116 -28.07 -1.40 -5.10
N ILE A 117 -26.91 -1.99 -5.40
CA ILE A 117 -26.81 -3.03 -6.44
C ILE A 117 -27.63 -4.28 -6.09
N ASN A 118 -27.61 -4.66 -4.81
CA ASN A 118 -28.23 -5.89 -4.31
C ASN A 118 -29.69 -5.76 -3.88
N GLN A 119 -30.32 -4.60 -4.08
CA GLN A 119 -31.76 -4.46 -3.83
C GLN A 119 -32.59 -5.42 -4.70
N ASP A 120 -33.72 -5.87 -4.14
CA ASP A 120 -34.67 -6.76 -4.81
C ASP A 120 -35.21 -6.13 -6.10
N THR A 121 -35.58 -4.84 -6.03
CA THR A 121 -35.90 -4.04 -7.21
C THR A 121 -34.67 -3.23 -7.62
N TYR A 122 -34.09 -3.57 -8.76
CA TYR A 122 -32.92 -2.87 -9.28
C TYR A 122 -33.31 -1.53 -9.90
N SER A 123 -32.68 -0.45 -9.45
CA SER A 123 -32.86 0.90 -10.00
C SER A 123 -31.51 1.47 -10.44
N ALA A 124 -31.29 1.55 -11.75
CA ALA A 124 -30.07 2.12 -12.32
C ALA A 124 -29.83 3.55 -11.80
N GLY A 125 -30.87 4.36 -11.65
CA GLY A 125 -30.77 5.74 -11.14
C GLY A 125 -30.29 5.81 -9.68
N GLU A 126 -30.79 4.94 -8.81
CA GLU A 126 -30.32 4.89 -7.41
C GLU A 126 -28.88 4.37 -7.32
N VAL A 127 -28.54 3.38 -8.14
CA VAL A 127 -27.20 2.79 -8.23
C VAL A 127 -26.19 3.81 -8.75
N VAL A 128 -26.53 4.59 -9.78
CA VAL A 128 -25.72 5.70 -10.30
C VAL A 128 -25.51 6.78 -9.25
N THR A 129 -26.57 7.14 -8.52
CA THR A 129 -26.48 8.14 -7.45
C THR A 129 -25.50 7.68 -6.36
N ALA A 130 -25.59 6.42 -5.93
CA ALA A 130 -24.68 5.85 -4.95
C ALA A 130 -23.24 5.71 -5.49
N CYS A 131 -23.07 5.34 -6.76
CA CYS A 131 -21.76 5.30 -7.42
C CYS A 131 -21.10 6.68 -7.48
N ASN A 132 -21.85 7.72 -7.87
CA ASN A 132 -21.35 9.08 -8.02
C ASN A 132 -21.09 9.79 -6.67
N ALA A 133 -21.67 9.27 -5.58
CA ALA A 133 -21.29 9.69 -4.24
C ALA A 133 -19.85 9.26 -3.86
N ILE A 134 -19.30 8.26 -4.54
CA ILE A 134 -17.90 7.86 -4.43
C ILE A 134 -17.07 8.79 -5.34
N THR A 135 -16.37 9.75 -4.75
CA THR A 135 -15.58 10.74 -5.50
C THR A 135 -14.08 10.45 -5.44
N LYS A 136 -13.32 10.94 -6.42
CA LYS A 136 -11.84 10.90 -6.40
C LYS A 136 -11.28 11.57 -5.13
N ASN A 137 -11.95 12.60 -4.64
CA ASN A 137 -11.55 13.31 -3.43
C ASN A 137 -11.57 12.39 -2.19
N LEU A 138 -12.50 11.44 -2.08
CA LEU A 138 -12.50 10.47 -0.96
C LEU A 138 -11.23 9.61 -0.98
N PHE A 139 -10.82 9.12 -2.15
CA PHE A 139 -9.57 8.35 -2.29
C PHE A 139 -8.35 9.22 -1.99
N THR A 140 -8.35 10.47 -2.46
CA THR A 140 -7.26 11.43 -2.23
C THR A 140 -7.11 11.78 -0.75
N THR A 141 -8.22 11.99 -0.05
CA THR A 141 -8.23 12.22 1.40
C THR A 141 -7.67 11.02 2.15
N ALA A 142 -8.06 9.79 1.78
CA ALA A 142 -7.51 8.59 2.39
C ALA A 142 -6.00 8.44 2.14
N THR A 143 -5.51 8.68 0.92
CA THR A 143 -4.07 8.64 0.63
C THR A 143 -3.29 9.73 1.36
N ASN A 144 -3.83 10.95 1.44
CA ASN A 144 -3.20 12.06 2.15
C ASN A 144 -3.15 11.84 3.66
N ALA A 145 -4.22 11.25 4.23
CA ALA A 145 -4.26 10.87 5.63
C ALA A 145 -3.14 9.86 5.91
N ILE A 146 -2.99 8.81 5.08
CA ILE A 146 -1.89 7.84 5.23
C ILE A 146 -0.52 8.51 5.15
N ILE A 147 -0.28 9.39 4.18
CA ILE A 147 1.00 10.09 4.03
C ILE A 147 1.34 10.91 5.28
N LYS A 148 0.36 11.66 5.80
CA LYS A 148 0.50 12.46 7.01
C LYS A 148 0.72 11.57 8.24
N ASP A 149 -0.09 10.53 8.40
CA ASP A 149 -0.10 9.64 9.56
C ASP A 149 1.13 8.73 9.61
N ALA A 150 1.66 8.31 8.46
CA ALA A 150 2.87 7.52 8.40
C ALA A 150 4.16 8.35 8.26
N ASP A 151 4.07 9.70 8.28
CA ASP A 151 5.20 10.62 8.08
C ASP A 151 6.02 10.28 6.82
N LEU A 152 5.32 9.97 5.71
CA LEU A 152 5.95 9.59 4.46
C LEU A 152 6.54 10.84 3.78
N LYS A 153 7.85 10.80 3.50
CA LYS A 153 8.61 11.88 2.89
C LYS A 153 8.66 11.76 1.37
#